data_AF-A0A127QJK9-F1
#
_entry.id   AF-A0A127QJK9-F1
#
_cell.length_a   1.000
_cell.length_b   1.000
_cell.length_c   1.000
_cell.angle_alpha   90.00
_cell.angle_beta   90.00
_cell.angle_gamma   90.00
#
_symmetry.space_group_name_H-M   'P 1'
#
loop_
_entity.id
_entity.type
_entity.pdbx_description
1 polymer ?
#
loop_
_entity_poly.entity_id
_entity_poly.type
_entity_poly.pdbx_seq_one_letter_code
_entity_poly.pdbx_strand_id
1 'polypeptide(L)'
;MELLSDLAQGLPLSPAGFSLSVHNAAAGLFSIARHDRASHSALAAGHGGVEHAVIEACGLLADGAPSVLLVVYDGVLPEVFHAFQDCQEQPFAWAWLMQPASGNAADTISLSWGNSDTQDVAATSTELQPGGLEVLAFYLRGDRELLHTVDSRRWRWERHA
;
A
#
# COMPACT_ATOMS: atom_id res chain seq x y z
N MET A 1 -10.38 5.56 15.79
CA MET A 1 -10.17 6.10 17.16
C MET A 1 -11.41 6.04 18.03
N GLU A 2 -12.61 6.26 17.47
CA GLU A 2 -13.87 6.27 18.24
C GLU A 2 -14.06 5.02 19.12
N LEU A 3 -13.82 3.80 18.62
CA LEU A 3 -14.00 2.58 19.43
C LEU A 3 -13.11 2.51 20.68
N LEU A 4 -11.85 2.94 20.60
CA LEU A 4 -10.95 2.97 21.75
C LEU A 4 -11.35 4.07 22.74
N SER A 5 -11.80 5.22 22.23
CA SER A 5 -12.32 6.32 23.05
C SER A 5 -13.60 5.94 23.78
N ASP A 6 -14.55 5.31 23.09
CA ASP A 6 -15.81 4.81 23.66
C ASP A 6 -15.52 3.79 24.77
N LEU A 7 -14.61 2.85 24.50
CA LEU A 7 -14.21 1.85 25.50
C LEU A 7 -13.59 2.51 26.74
N ALA A 8 -12.70 3.48 26.57
CA ALA A 8 -12.06 4.20 27.68
C ALA A 8 -13.07 5.01 28.51
N GLN A 9 -14.16 5.48 27.90
CA GLN A 9 -15.24 6.22 28.56
C GLN A 9 -16.35 5.33 29.11
N GLY A 10 -16.27 4.00 28.92
CA GLY A 10 -17.32 3.06 29.32
C GLY A 10 -18.61 3.18 28.48
N LEU A 11 -18.51 3.75 27.28
CA LEU A 11 -19.62 3.88 26.34
C LEU A 11 -19.87 2.56 25.58
N PRO A 12 -21.11 2.28 25.17
CA PRO A 12 -21.42 1.11 24.37
C PRO A 12 -20.79 1.24 22.97
N LEU A 13 -20.13 0.18 22.50
CA LEU A 13 -19.53 0.15 21.18
C LEU A 13 -20.59 -0.01 20.09
N SER A 14 -20.53 0.84 19.05
CA SER A 14 -21.39 0.73 17.88
C SER A 14 -21.10 -0.56 17.10
N PRO A 15 -22.09 -1.45 16.87
CA PRO A 15 -21.90 -2.64 16.05
C PRO A 15 -21.45 -2.33 14.62
N ALA A 16 -21.97 -1.24 14.04
CA ALA A 16 -21.58 -0.78 12.72
C ALA A 16 -20.13 -0.25 12.73
N GLY A 17 -19.77 0.55 13.74
CA GLY A 17 -18.40 1.05 13.90
C GLY A 17 -17.39 -0.08 14.05
N PHE A 18 -17.72 -1.10 14.85
CA PHE A 18 -16.88 -2.30 14.98
C PHE A 18 -16.76 -3.05 13.64
N SER A 19 -17.86 -3.23 12.92
CA SER A 19 -17.85 -3.92 11.61
C SER A 19 -17.00 -3.21 10.55
N LEU A 20 -16.87 -1.89 10.63
CA LEU A 20 -16.02 -1.08 9.74
C LEU A 20 -14.57 -0.98 10.19
N SER A 21 -14.24 -1.46 11.40
CA SER A 21 -12.88 -1.33 11.96
C SER A 21 -11.90 -2.39 11.50
N VAL A 22 -12.38 -3.45 10.85
CA VAL A 22 -11.52 -4.51 10.30
C VAL A 22 -10.84 -4.04 9.00
N HIS A 23 -9.57 -4.40 8.82
CA HIS A 23 -8.73 -3.93 7.71
C HIS A 23 -9.33 -4.22 6.32
N ASN A 24 -10.06 -5.33 6.17
CA ASN A 24 -10.69 -5.72 4.90
C ASN A 24 -12.07 -5.07 4.66
N ALA A 25 -12.57 -4.21 5.54
CA ALA A 25 -13.89 -3.61 5.43
C ALA A 25 -14.07 -2.83 4.11
N ALA A 26 -13.05 -2.07 3.69
CA ALA A 26 -13.08 -1.30 2.45
C ALA A 26 -13.29 -2.20 1.21
N ALA A 27 -12.51 -3.29 1.11
CA ALA A 27 -12.65 -4.26 0.02
C ALA A 27 -14.02 -4.96 0.05
N GLY A 28 -14.50 -5.35 1.24
CA GLY A 28 -15.79 -6.00 1.41
C GLY A 28 -16.99 -5.10 1.05
N LEU A 29 -16.96 -3.83 1.46
CA LEU A 29 -17.99 -2.86 1.07
C LEU A 29 -17.96 -2.59 -0.43
N PHE A 30 -16.77 -2.45 -1.01
CA PHE A 30 -16.61 -2.26 -2.45
C PHE A 30 -17.19 -3.43 -3.26
N SER A 31 -16.92 -4.68 -2.83
CA SER A 31 -17.46 -5.86 -3.51
C SER A 31 -18.98 -5.95 -3.41
N ILE A 32 -19.56 -5.68 -2.23
CA ILE A 32 -21.01 -5.62 -2.04
C ILE A 32 -21.64 -4.55 -2.95
N ALA A 33 -21.09 -3.34 -2.95
CA ALA A 33 -21.61 -2.22 -3.74
C ALA A 33 -21.58 -2.48 -5.25
N ARG A 34 -20.60 -3.25 -5.73
CA ARG A 34 -20.47 -3.64 -7.14
C ARG A 34 -21.16 -4.96 -7.51
N HIS A 35 -21.72 -5.67 -6.53
CA HIS A 35 -22.12 -7.07 -6.68
C HIS A 35 -20.98 -7.96 -7.22
N ASP A 36 -19.74 -7.62 -6.87
CA ASP A 36 -18.55 -8.35 -7.27
C ASP A 36 -18.33 -9.54 -6.35
N ARG A 37 -18.04 -10.70 -6.96
CA ARG A 37 -17.79 -11.96 -6.25
C ARG A 37 -16.36 -12.45 -6.43
N ALA A 38 -15.49 -11.64 -7.05
CA ALA A 38 -14.07 -11.91 -7.15
C ALA A 38 -13.44 -12.03 -5.75
N SER A 39 -12.44 -12.89 -5.63
CA SER A 39 -11.64 -13.00 -4.41
C SER A 39 -10.93 -11.68 -4.13
N HIS A 40 -10.92 -11.26 -2.86
CA HIS A 40 -10.19 -10.08 -2.40
C HIS A 40 -9.41 -10.39 -1.13
N SER A 41 -8.19 -9.87 -1.04
CA SER A 41 -7.33 -9.90 0.15
C SER A 41 -7.02 -8.48 0.60
N ALA A 42 -6.65 -8.30 1.87
CA ALA A 42 -6.25 -7.02 2.42
C ALA A 42 -4.94 -7.20 3.20
N LEU A 43 -3.94 -6.38 2.92
CA LEU A 43 -2.58 -6.52 3.43
C LEU A 43 -2.12 -5.26 4.14
N ALA A 44 -1.39 -5.44 5.25
CA ALA A 44 -0.68 -4.37 5.95
C ALA A 44 0.76 -4.86 6.21
N ALA A 45 1.76 -4.12 5.71
CA ALA A 45 3.17 -4.48 5.82
C ALA A 45 4.08 -3.26 6.08
N GLY A 46 3.56 -2.30 6.85
CA GLY A 46 4.26 -1.05 7.18
C GLY A 46 4.66 -0.27 5.92
N HIS A 47 5.84 0.37 5.96
CA HIS A 47 6.38 1.16 4.86
C HIS A 47 6.56 0.35 3.56
N GLY A 48 6.80 -0.96 3.64
CA GLY A 48 6.92 -1.83 2.47
C GLY A 48 5.57 -2.36 1.95
N GLY A 49 4.45 -1.75 2.33
CA GLY A 49 3.10 -2.23 2.04
C GLY A 49 2.83 -2.41 0.54
N VAL A 50 3.26 -1.45 -0.28
CA VAL A 50 3.01 -1.48 -1.73
C VAL A 50 3.76 -2.60 -2.41
N GLU A 51 5.03 -2.79 -2.07
CA GLU A 51 5.89 -3.83 -2.62
C GLU A 51 5.36 -5.22 -2.30
N HIS A 52 4.93 -5.45 -1.05
CA HIS A 52 4.31 -6.73 -0.66
C HIS A 52 2.98 -6.96 -1.37
N ALA A 53 2.17 -5.92 -1.56
CA ALA A 53 0.91 -6.03 -2.28
C ALA A 53 1.12 -6.31 -3.78
N VAL A 54 2.18 -5.77 -4.39
CA VAL A 54 2.59 -6.13 -5.75
C VAL A 54 3.06 -7.58 -5.84
N ILE A 55 3.78 -8.09 -4.85
CA ILE A 55 4.17 -9.52 -4.79
C ILE A 55 2.93 -10.41 -4.73
N GLU A 56 1.95 -10.09 -3.87
CA GLU A 56 0.68 -10.82 -3.79
C GLU A 56 -0.07 -10.79 -5.13
N ALA A 57 -0.18 -9.61 -5.76
CA ALA A 57 -0.83 -9.46 -7.05
C ALA A 57 -0.14 -10.29 -8.14
N CYS A 58 1.20 -10.30 -8.17
CA CYS A 58 1.98 -11.15 -9.06
C CYS A 58 1.73 -12.64 -8.81
N GLY A 59 1.56 -13.07 -7.55
CA GLY A 59 1.18 -14.43 -7.20
C GLY A 59 -0.18 -14.81 -7.78
N LEU A 60 -1.20 -13.96 -7.60
CA LEU A 60 -2.53 -14.17 -8.16
C LEU A 60 -2.53 -14.22 -9.70
N LEU A 61 -1.74 -13.36 -10.35
CA LEU A 61 -1.55 -13.38 -11.80
C LEU A 61 -0.87 -14.67 -12.26
N ALA A 62 0.15 -15.14 -11.53
CA ALA A 62 0.84 -16.39 -11.82
C ALA A 62 -0.07 -17.62 -11.64
N ASP A 63 -1.03 -17.55 -10.70
CA ASP A 63 -2.07 -18.57 -10.49
C ASP A 63 -3.19 -18.52 -11.55
N GLY A 64 -3.10 -17.61 -12.53
CA GLY A 64 -3.98 -17.56 -13.70
C GLY A 64 -5.06 -16.48 -13.65
N ALA A 65 -5.02 -15.55 -12.69
CA ALA A 65 -5.88 -14.38 -12.75
C ALA A 65 -5.54 -13.53 -13.99
N PRO A 66 -6.53 -13.10 -14.80
CA PRO A 66 -6.27 -12.32 -16.01
C PRO A 66 -5.82 -10.88 -15.70
N SER A 67 -6.23 -10.37 -14.54
CA SER A 67 -5.88 -9.05 -14.03
C SER A 67 -6.12 -8.99 -12.52
N VAL A 68 -5.39 -8.13 -11.81
CA VAL A 68 -5.58 -7.88 -10.38
C VAL A 68 -5.76 -6.38 -10.15
N LEU A 69 -6.83 -5.99 -9.45
CA LEU A 69 -7.02 -4.61 -9.00
C LEU A 69 -6.29 -4.44 -7.66
N LEU A 70 -5.14 -3.79 -7.70
CA LEU A 70 -4.43 -3.36 -6.50
C LEU A 70 -4.94 -1.99 -6.08
N VAL A 71 -5.43 -1.86 -4.84
CA VAL A 71 -5.84 -0.57 -4.25
C VAL A 71 -4.95 -0.31 -3.04
N VAL A 72 -4.33 0.86 -3.01
CA VAL A 72 -3.52 1.31 -1.88
C VAL A 72 -4.13 2.57 -1.33
N TYR A 73 -4.34 2.62 -0.04
CA TYR A 73 -4.94 3.75 0.65
C TYR A 73 -4.39 3.85 2.07
N ASP A 74 -4.39 5.07 2.59
CA ASP A 74 -4.24 5.32 4.02
C ASP A 74 -5.09 6.52 4.45
N GLY A 75 -5.40 6.55 5.75
CA GLY A 75 -6.26 7.55 6.37
C GLY A 75 -5.48 8.71 7.00
N VAL A 76 -6.22 9.61 7.62
CA VAL A 76 -5.62 10.66 8.46
C VAL A 76 -5.11 10.03 9.76
N LEU A 77 -3.84 10.26 10.10
CA LEU A 77 -3.30 9.89 11.40
C LEU A 77 -4.01 10.69 12.51
N PRO A 78 -4.69 10.03 13.47
CA PRO A 78 -5.34 10.72 14.58
C PRO A 78 -4.34 11.51 15.44
N GLU A 79 -4.77 12.67 15.95
CA GLU A 79 -3.93 13.61 16.70
C GLU A 79 -3.20 12.96 17.89
N VAL A 80 -3.86 12.05 18.61
CA VAL A 80 -3.25 11.34 19.75
C VAL A 80 -2.01 10.53 19.36
N PHE A 81 -1.87 10.16 18.08
CA PHE A 81 -0.75 9.39 17.57
C PHE A 81 0.31 10.24 16.85
N HIS A 82 0.13 11.56 16.74
CA HIS A 82 1.10 12.44 16.05
C HIS A 82 2.52 12.36 16.64
N ALA A 83 2.65 12.05 17.93
CA ALA A 83 3.95 11.85 18.56
C ALA A 83 4.71 10.59 18.06
N PHE A 84 4.01 9.69 17.36
CA PHE A 84 4.55 8.44 16.81
C PHE A 84 4.62 8.45 15.28
N GLN A 85 4.36 9.59 14.63
CA GLN A 85 4.50 9.70 13.18
C GLN A 85 5.95 9.43 12.77
N ASP A 86 6.14 8.62 11.75
CA ASP A 86 7.42 8.25 11.17
C ASP A 86 7.61 8.80 9.74
N CYS A 87 6.52 9.30 9.14
CA CYS A 87 6.48 9.97 7.85
C CYS A 87 5.54 11.20 7.88
N GLN A 88 5.47 11.94 6.77
CA GLN A 88 4.49 13.00 6.56
C GLN A 88 3.12 12.40 6.25
N GLU A 89 2.44 11.96 7.29
CA GLU A 89 1.13 11.33 7.17
C GLU A 89 0.13 12.23 6.45
N GLN A 90 -0.36 11.75 5.31
CA GLN A 90 -1.38 12.43 4.53
C GLN A 90 -2.35 11.39 3.96
N PRO A 91 -3.66 11.65 3.99
CA PRO A 91 -4.64 10.70 3.46
C PRO A 91 -4.46 10.58 1.94
N PHE A 92 -4.45 9.35 1.44
CA PHE A 92 -4.37 9.08 0.01
C PHE A 92 -5.11 7.80 -0.36
N ALA A 93 -5.44 7.69 -1.64
CA ALA A 93 -5.88 6.45 -2.25
C ALA A 93 -5.54 6.45 -3.73
N TRP A 94 -5.09 5.31 -4.25
CA TRP A 94 -4.92 5.07 -5.67
C TRP A 94 -5.14 3.59 -6.00
N ALA A 95 -5.32 3.30 -7.29
CA ALA A 95 -5.53 1.94 -7.74
C ALA A 95 -4.80 1.67 -9.07
N TRP A 96 -4.27 0.46 -9.20
CA TRP A 96 -3.71 -0.08 -10.43
C TRP A 96 -4.46 -1.33 -10.85
N LEU A 97 -4.79 -1.40 -12.15
CA LEU A 97 -5.23 -2.65 -12.77
C LEU A 97 -3.99 -3.34 -13.37
N MET A 98 -3.49 -4.34 -12.67
CA MET A 98 -2.28 -5.06 -13.03
C MET A 98 -2.61 -6.23 -13.96
N GLN A 99 -1.74 -6.46 -14.95
CA GLN A 99 -1.83 -7.57 -15.89
C GLN A 99 -0.43 -8.15 -16.09
N PRO A 100 -0.31 -9.42 -16.54
CA PRO A 100 1.00 -9.98 -16.88
C PRO A 100 1.66 -9.16 -17.97
N ALA A 101 2.97 -8.91 -17.85
CA ALA A 101 3.73 -8.22 -18.87
C ALA A 101 3.64 -9.00 -20.20
N SER A 102 3.23 -8.31 -21.26
CA SER A 102 3.20 -8.83 -22.62
C SER A 102 4.27 -8.12 -23.44
N GLY A 103 4.87 -8.79 -24.43
CA GLY A 103 5.99 -8.27 -25.22
C GLY A 103 5.72 -6.96 -25.98
N ASN A 104 4.46 -6.50 -26.02
CA ASN A 104 4.04 -5.23 -26.64
C ASN A 104 3.48 -4.20 -25.63
N ALA A 105 3.59 -4.45 -24.32
CA ALA A 105 3.09 -3.52 -23.31
C ALA A 105 4.05 -2.33 -23.15
N ALA A 106 3.57 -1.14 -23.51
CA ALA A 106 4.36 0.10 -23.53
C ALA A 106 4.74 0.65 -22.14
N ASP A 107 4.27 0.03 -21.05
CA ASP A 107 4.52 0.49 -19.69
C ASP A 107 4.67 -0.69 -18.72
N THR A 108 5.78 -1.42 -18.85
CA THR A 108 6.08 -2.56 -17.99
C THR A 108 6.93 -2.10 -16.81
N ILE A 109 6.52 -2.49 -15.59
CA ILE A 109 7.26 -2.19 -14.36
C ILE A 109 7.70 -3.51 -13.74
N SER A 110 8.95 -3.58 -13.30
CA SER A 110 9.46 -4.69 -12.51
C SER A 110 9.80 -4.24 -11.09
N LEU A 111 9.56 -5.14 -10.13
CA LEU A 111 9.97 -5.00 -8.76
C LEU A 111 11.03 -6.05 -8.43
N SER A 112 12.16 -5.61 -7.89
CA SER A 112 13.20 -6.49 -7.35
C SER A 112 13.59 -6.03 -5.95
N TRP A 113 14.22 -6.91 -5.17
CA TRP A 113 14.68 -6.57 -3.83
C TRP A 113 16.00 -7.26 -3.49
N GLY A 114 16.73 -6.65 -2.56
CA GLY A 114 17.95 -7.19 -1.99
C GLY A 114 18.17 -6.68 -0.57
N ASN A 115 19.27 -7.12 0.05
CA ASN A 115 19.71 -6.55 1.32
C ASN A 115 20.32 -5.17 1.05
N SER A 116 20.03 -4.21 1.92
CA SER A 116 20.79 -2.97 1.95
C SER A 116 22.09 -3.21 2.70
N ASP A 117 23.23 -2.93 2.08
CA ASP A 117 24.48 -2.84 2.83
C ASP A 117 24.37 -1.68 3.83
N THR A 118 24.82 -1.92 5.06
CA THR A 118 24.71 -1.03 6.24
C THR A 118 25.45 0.30 6.10
N GLN A 119 26.02 0.62 4.93
CA GLN A 119 26.80 1.84 4.66
C GLN A 119 26.10 2.86 3.75
N ASP A 120 24.93 2.55 3.20
CA ASP A 120 24.19 3.47 2.32
C ASP A 120 23.11 4.28 3.05
N VAL A 121 23.15 4.31 4.39
CA VAL A 121 22.31 5.22 5.20
C VAL A 121 22.94 6.62 5.19
N ALA A 122 23.25 7.14 4.00
CA ALA A 122 23.49 8.56 3.85
C ALA A 122 22.13 9.24 3.99
N ALA A 123 21.94 9.83 5.16
CA ALA A 123 20.80 10.65 5.51
C ALA A 123 20.44 11.64 4.39
N THR A 124 19.38 11.33 3.64
CA THR A 124 18.50 12.38 3.14
C THR A 124 17.33 12.46 4.10
N SER A 125 17.55 13.20 5.19
CA SER A 125 16.50 13.84 5.98
C SER A 125 15.79 14.87 5.11
N THR A 126 15.06 14.36 4.13
CA THR A 126 13.87 14.99 3.56
C THR A 126 12.74 14.26 4.25
N GLU A 127 11.78 14.99 4.79
CA GLU A 127 10.65 14.43 5.53
C GLU A 127 10.09 13.21 4.77
N LEU A 128 10.16 12.02 5.38
CA LEU A 128 9.78 10.75 4.72
C LEU A 128 8.35 10.88 4.23
N GLN A 129 8.11 10.65 2.93
CA GLN A 129 6.76 10.63 2.39
C GLN A 129 6.15 9.25 2.64
N PRO A 130 4.82 9.13 2.73
CA PRO A 130 4.18 7.81 2.79
C PRO A 130 4.60 6.98 1.57
N GLY A 131 5.07 5.75 1.79
CA GLY A 131 5.61 4.90 0.70
C GLY A 131 4.62 4.70 -0.45
N GLY A 132 3.31 4.68 -0.15
CA GLY A 132 2.26 4.68 -1.17
C GLY A 132 2.30 5.86 -2.13
N LEU A 133 2.66 7.06 -1.65
CA LEU A 133 2.78 8.25 -2.47
C LEU A 133 4.12 8.35 -3.20
N GLU A 134 5.20 7.82 -2.62
CA GLU A 134 6.48 7.72 -3.31
C GLU A 134 6.36 6.84 -4.56
N VAL A 135 5.70 5.69 -4.44
CA VAL A 135 5.45 4.79 -5.57
C VAL A 135 4.49 5.42 -6.60
N LEU A 136 3.44 6.12 -6.15
CA LEU A 136 2.55 6.84 -7.06
C LEU A 136 3.28 7.96 -7.80
N ALA A 137 4.16 8.72 -7.12
CA ALA A 137 4.94 9.78 -7.73
C ALA A 137 5.92 9.22 -8.77
N PHE A 138 6.62 8.12 -8.46
CA PHE A 138 7.43 7.37 -9.43
C PHE A 138 6.60 6.99 -10.68
N TYR A 139 5.37 6.50 -10.46
CA TYR A 139 4.50 6.11 -11.56
C TYR A 139 4.09 7.30 -12.44
N LEU A 140 3.64 8.40 -11.83
CA LEU A 140 3.12 9.58 -12.54
C LEU A 140 4.21 10.42 -13.21
N ARG A 141 5.42 10.47 -12.63
CA ARG A 141 6.56 11.20 -13.22
C ARG A 141 7.18 10.47 -14.41
N GLY A 142 6.86 9.20 -14.61
CA GLY A 142 7.52 8.38 -15.64
C GLY A 142 8.99 8.12 -15.30
N ASP A 143 9.34 8.12 -14.01
CA ASP A 143 10.71 7.87 -13.55
C ASP A 143 11.14 6.47 -14.01
N ARG A 144 12.42 6.34 -14.38
CA ARG A 144 12.99 5.04 -14.84
C ARG A 144 13.21 4.08 -13.68
N GLU A 145 13.48 4.62 -12.49
CA GLU A 145 13.83 3.86 -11.30
C GLU A 145 13.33 4.55 -10.03
N LEU A 146 12.92 3.76 -9.06
CA LEU A 146 12.73 4.17 -7.67
C LEU A 146 13.42 3.15 -6.75
N LEU A 147 14.31 3.63 -5.88
CA LEU A 147 14.90 2.85 -4.81
C LEU A 147 14.23 3.24 -3.50
N HIS A 148 13.69 2.24 -2.80
CA HIS A 148 13.00 2.43 -1.53
C HIS A 148 13.58 1.44 -0.51
N THR A 149 14.04 1.94 0.65
CA THR A 149 14.67 1.07 1.67
C THR A 149 13.82 1.03 2.92
N VAL A 150 13.39 -0.18 3.30
CA VAL A 150 12.53 -0.45 4.46
C VAL A 150 13.15 -1.60 5.25
N ASP A 151 13.40 -1.43 6.55
CA ASP A 151 13.86 -2.47 7.48
C ASP A 151 15.02 -3.34 6.94
N SER A 152 16.09 -2.69 6.48
CA SER A 152 17.28 -3.33 5.87
C SER A 152 17.05 -4.04 4.51
N ARG A 153 15.85 -3.94 3.94
CA ARG A 153 15.54 -4.39 2.59
C ARG A 153 15.53 -3.20 1.64
N ARG A 154 16.27 -3.32 0.54
CA ARG A 154 16.23 -2.36 -0.57
C ARG A 154 15.31 -2.90 -1.65
N TRP A 155 14.25 -2.18 -1.92
CA TRP A 155 13.32 -2.39 -3.02
C TRP A 155 13.74 -1.53 -4.20
N ARG A 156 13.65 -2.11 -5.39
CA ARG A 156 14.00 -1.46 -6.65
C ARG A 156 12.88 -1.64 -7.64
N TRP A 157 12.24 -0.53 -7.96
CA TRP A 157 11.24 -0.40 -9.01
C TRP A 157 11.94 0.05 -10.29
N GLU A 158 11.73 -0.65 -11.40
CA GLU A 158 12.29 -0.28 -12.71
C GLU A 158 11.17 -0.22 -13.75
N ARG A 159 11.15 0.86 -14.53
CA ARG A 159 10.27 1.01 -15.68
C ARG A 159 11.00 0.63 -16.97
N HIS A 160 10.40 -0.27 -17.72
CA HIS A 160 10.88 -0.72 -19.03
C HIS A 160 10.10 0.01 -20.11
N ALA A 161 10.84 0.70 -20.99
CA ALA A 161 10.33 1.47 -22.12
C ALA A 161 10.68 0.80 -23.45
#